data_AF-A0A699ZZM1-F1
#
_entry.id   AF-A0A699ZZM1-F1
#
_cell.length_a   1.000
_cell.length_b   1.000
_cell.length_c   1.000
_cell.angle_alpha   90.00
_cell.angle_beta   90.00
_cell.angle_gamma   90.00
#
_symmetry.space_group_name_H-M   'P 1'
#
loop_
_entity.id
_entity.type
_entity.pdbx_description
1 polymer ?
#
loop_
_entity_poly.entity_id
_entity_poly.type
_entity_poly.pdbx_seq_one_letter_code
_entity_poly.pdbx_strand_id
1 'polypeptide(L)'
;MQYYLAQEQGALQQVSQLLPLHRARPSILQGLLGAGGFAAGALAAAAPARIQLAVMGAVGEALTEHYNDKLRDVTEAGLQQTSEVREQLRQWRDVPRTPEGAPAAPDILTLQKLERIEQLGLGGAAALAVKLAAKAGLAAAAKL
;
A
#
# COMPACT_ATOMS: atom_id res chain seq x y z
N MET A 1 -3.85 14.33 8.79
CA MET A 1 -3.11 14.21 7.52
C MET A 1 -1.62 14.49 7.66
N GLN A 2 -1.18 15.56 8.34
CA GLN A 2 0.27 15.86 8.46
C GLN A 2 1.09 14.75 9.15
N TYR A 3 0.50 14.03 10.12
CA TYR A 3 1.12 12.90 10.80
C TYR A 3 1.56 11.78 9.84
N TYR A 4 0.63 11.29 9.00
CA TYR A 4 0.93 10.23 8.01
C TYR A 4 1.90 10.70 6.93
N LEU A 5 1.83 11.98 6.53
CA LEU A 5 2.71 12.51 5.51
C LEU A 5 4.18 12.49 5.97
N ALA A 6 4.47 12.94 7.19
CA ALA A 6 5.83 12.94 7.73
C ALA A 6 6.40 11.51 7.84
N GLN A 7 5.56 10.56 8.22
CA GLN A 7 5.91 9.15 8.32
C GLN A 7 6.26 8.53 6.97
N GLU A 8 5.41 8.74 5.95
CA GLU A 8 5.65 8.21 4.60
C GLU A 8 6.85 8.89 3.93
N GLN A 9 7.09 10.18 4.17
CA GLN A 9 8.31 10.87 3.72
C GLN A 9 9.56 10.27 4.35
N GLY A 10 9.54 9.99 5.66
CA GLY A 10 10.64 9.33 6.35
C GLY A 10 10.93 7.93 5.78
N ALA A 11 9.88 7.13 5.55
CA ALA A 11 10.00 5.81 4.93
C ALA A 11 10.59 5.91 3.51
N LEU A 12 10.14 6.88 2.70
CA LEU A 12 10.66 7.10 1.35
C LEU A 12 12.13 7.53 1.33
N GLN A 13 12.57 8.34 2.29
CA GLN A 13 13.97 8.70 2.46
C GLN A 13 14.82 7.47 2.81
N GLN A 14 14.36 6.62 3.74
CA GLN A 14 15.04 5.38 4.10
C GLN A 14 15.16 4.43 2.90
N VAL A 15 14.08 4.24 2.13
CA VAL A 15 14.13 3.45 0.88
C VAL A 15 15.17 4.04 -0.07
N SER A 16 15.17 5.35 -0.28
CA SER A 16 16.09 6.02 -1.20
C SER A 16 17.56 5.87 -0.81
N GLN A 17 17.85 5.73 0.49
CA GLN A 17 19.20 5.45 0.99
C GLN A 17 19.58 3.97 0.83
N LEU A 18 18.63 3.04 1.00
CA LEU A 18 18.84 1.60 0.88
C LEU A 18 18.94 1.11 -0.58
N LEU A 19 18.20 1.72 -1.51
CA LEU A 19 18.20 1.37 -2.94
C LEU A 19 19.61 1.32 -3.58
N PRO A 20 20.48 2.35 -3.45
CA PRO A 20 21.82 2.30 -4.03
C PRO A 20 22.73 1.26 -3.36
N LEU A 21 22.57 1.02 -2.05
CA LEU A 21 23.36 0.02 -1.31
C LEU A 21 23.10 -1.40 -1.83
N HIS A 22 21.86 -1.69 -2.22
CA HIS A 22 21.46 -2.97 -2.79
C HIS A 22 21.45 -2.99 -4.33
N ARG A 23 22.00 -1.95 -4.98
CA ARG A 23 22.06 -1.80 -6.45
C ARG A 23 20.70 -1.93 -7.14
N ALA A 24 19.61 -1.63 -6.43
CA ALA A 24 18.27 -1.63 -6.99
C ALA A 24 18.10 -0.38 -7.88
N ARG A 25 17.78 -0.57 -9.16
CA ARG A 25 17.62 0.53 -10.11
C ARG A 25 16.16 0.99 -10.17
N PRO A 26 15.89 2.30 -10.22
CA PRO A 26 14.53 2.80 -10.43
C PRO A 26 14.00 2.29 -11.77
N SER A 27 12.86 1.61 -11.75
CA SER A 27 12.22 1.07 -12.94
C SER A 27 11.35 2.13 -13.62
N ILE A 28 11.11 1.99 -14.93
CA ILE A 28 10.16 2.87 -15.66
C ILE A 28 8.77 2.80 -15.01
N LEU A 29 8.41 1.63 -14.47
CA LEU A 29 7.16 1.42 -13.77
C LEU A 29 7.04 2.29 -12.51
N GLN A 30 8.16 2.60 -11.84
CA GLN A 30 8.14 3.52 -10.69
C GLN A 30 7.62 4.92 -11.08
N GLY A 31 8.02 5.43 -12.24
CA GLY A 31 7.51 6.71 -12.76
C GLY A 31 6.02 6.67 -13.08
N LEU A 32 5.55 5.58 -13.70
CA LEU A 32 4.14 5.38 -14.02
C LEU A 32 3.28 5.24 -12.75
N LEU A 33 3.74 4.48 -11.77
CA LEU A 33 3.05 4.31 -10.49
C LEU A 33 3.06 5.60 -9.68
N GLY A 34 4.13 6.39 -9.73
CA GLY A 34 4.20 7.71 -9.09
C GLY A 34 3.17 8.68 -9.67
N ALA A 35 3.08 8.78 -11.00
CA ALA A 35 2.08 9.59 -11.67
C ALA A 35 0.65 9.10 -11.40
N GLY A 36 0.45 7.78 -11.42
CA GLY A 36 -0.83 7.15 -11.07
C GLY A 36 -1.25 7.44 -9.62
N GLY A 37 -0.31 7.36 -8.67
CA GLY A 37 -0.54 7.69 -7.26
C GLY A 37 -0.88 9.17 -7.05
N PHE A 38 -0.20 10.09 -7.76
CA PHE A 38 -0.51 11.52 -7.70
C PHE A 38 -1.92 11.81 -8.23
N ALA A 39 -2.28 11.24 -9.38
CA ALA A 39 -3.62 11.39 -9.95
C ALA A 39 -4.70 10.80 -9.03
N ALA A 40 -4.47 9.61 -8.48
CA ALA A 40 -5.36 9.00 -7.50
C ALA A 40 -5.51 9.85 -6.24
N GLY A 41 -4.43 10.47 -5.75
CA GLY A 41 -4.46 11.39 -4.62
C GLY A 41 -5.28 12.65 -4.90
N ALA A 42 -5.12 13.26 -6.08
CA ALA A 42 -5.92 14.42 -6.49
C ALA A 42 -7.41 14.08 -6.61
N LEU A 43 -7.74 12.92 -7.19
CA LEU A 43 -9.11 12.43 -7.29
C LEU A 43 -9.70 12.14 -5.90
N ALA A 44 -8.93 11.50 -5.01
CA ALA A 44 -9.37 11.25 -3.64
C ALA A 44 -9.62 12.56 -2.88
N ALA A 45 -8.75 13.57 -3.02
CA ALA A 45 -8.93 14.87 -2.38
C ALA A 45 -10.23 15.58 -2.80
N ALA A 46 -10.69 15.37 -4.05
CA ALA A 46 -11.96 15.89 -4.55
C ALA A 46 -13.18 15.04 -4.12
N ALA A 47 -12.97 13.82 -3.63
CA ALA A 47 -14.04 12.92 -3.21
C ALA A 47 -14.59 13.27 -1.81
N PRO A 48 -15.82 12.85 -1.46
CA PRO A 48 -16.36 13.04 -0.11
C PRO A 48 -15.50 12.37 0.98
N ALA A 49 -15.49 12.94 2.19
CA ALA A 49 -14.66 12.49 3.32
C ALA A 49 -14.77 10.98 3.62
N ARG A 50 -15.97 10.40 3.51
CA ARG A 50 -16.18 8.95 3.69
C ARG A 50 -15.43 8.09 2.66
N ILE A 51 -15.32 8.56 1.42
CA ILE A 51 -14.60 7.87 0.34
C ILE A 51 -13.10 8.08 0.55
N GLN A 52 -12.67 9.28 0.93
CA GLN A 52 -11.27 9.55 1.27
C GLN A 52 -10.76 8.60 2.36
N LEU A 53 -11.51 8.47 3.46
CA LEU A 53 -11.14 7.58 4.57
C LEU A 53 -11.07 6.12 4.11
N ALA A 54 -12.04 5.66 3.31
CA ALA A 54 -12.06 4.30 2.79
C ALA A 54 -10.87 4.02 1.84
N VAL A 55 -10.54 4.96 0.96
CA VAL A 55 -9.39 4.86 0.04
C VAL A 55 -8.07 4.85 0.81
N MET A 56 -7.89 5.76 1.78
CA MET A 56 -6.67 5.81 2.60
C MET A 56 -6.51 4.56 3.46
N GLY A 57 -7.60 4.07 4.04
CA GLY A 57 -7.60 2.80 4.78
C GLY A 57 -7.22 1.61 3.90
N ALA A 58 -7.79 1.52 2.71
CA ALA A 58 -7.48 0.47 1.75
C ALA A 58 -6.03 0.48 1.27
N VAL A 59 -5.46 1.67 1.03
CA VAL A 59 -4.04 1.82 0.68
C VAL A 59 -3.14 1.41 1.84
N GLY A 60 -3.46 1.86 3.06
CA GLY A 60 -2.72 1.49 4.27
C GLY A 60 -2.70 -0.02 4.49
N GLU A 61 -3.85 -0.68 4.33
CA GLU A 61 -4.00 -2.13 4.42
C GLU A 61 -3.18 -2.86 3.34
N ALA A 62 -3.26 -2.40 2.08
CA ALA A 62 -2.48 -2.97 0.98
C ALA A 62 -0.96 -2.87 1.21
N LEU A 63 -0.49 -1.76 1.78
CA LEU A 63 0.92 -1.55 2.11
C LEU A 63 1.37 -2.47 3.26
N THR A 64 0.59 -2.57 4.33
CA THR A 64 0.89 -3.47 5.45
C THR A 64 0.96 -4.93 4.99
N GLU A 65 0.01 -5.37 4.17
CA GLU A 65 0.03 -6.69 3.54
C GLU A 65 1.29 -6.88 2.69
N HIS A 66 1.64 -5.88 1.85
CA HIS A 66 2.84 -5.95 1.01
C HIS A 66 4.13 -6.13 1.81
N TYR A 67 4.32 -5.36 2.89
CA TYR A 67 5.51 -5.51 3.73
C TYR A 67 5.54 -6.85 4.47
N ASN A 68 4.38 -7.34 4.89
CA ASN A 68 4.28 -8.66 5.52
C ASN A 68 4.65 -9.79 4.55
N ASP A 69 4.15 -9.73 3.31
CA ASP A 69 4.51 -10.68 2.25
C ASP A 69 6.01 -10.60 1.94
N LYS A 70 6.59 -9.40 1.88
CA LYS A 70 8.04 -9.23 1.65
C LYS A 70 8.89 -9.77 2.80
N LEU A 71 8.46 -9.63 4.06
CA LEU A 71 9.14 -10.25 5.20
C LEU A 71 9.11 -11.77 5.12
N ARG A 72 7.98 -12.33 4.66
CA ARG A 72 7.83 -13.76 4.44
C ARG A 72 8.77 -14.23 3.33
N ASP A 73 8.77 -13.57 2.17
CA ASP A 73 9.68 -13.86 1.05
C ASP A 73 11.16 -13.88 1.50
N VAL A 74 11.59 -12.85 2.25
CA VAL A 74 12.98 -12.73 2.74
C VAL A 74 13.33 -13.84 3.72
N THR A 75 12.37 -14.28 4.54
CA THR A 75 12.55 -15.35 5.52
C THR A 75 12.62 -16.72 4.85
N GLU A 76 11.72 -17.00 3.90
CA GLU A 76 11.66 -18.26 3.15
C GLU A 76 12.88 -18.44 2.22
N ALA A 77 13.38 -17.34 1.64
CA ALA A 77 14.58 -17.37 0.78
C ALA A 77 15.90 -17.60 1.55
N GLY A 78 15.87 -17.69 2.88
CA GLY A 78 17.08 -17.93 3.69
C GLY A 78 18.10 -16.78 3.63
N LEU A 79 17.69 -15.59 3.18
CA LEU A 79 18.53 -14.42 3.00
C LEU A 79 18.88 -13.79 4.36
N GLN A 80 19.77 -14.44 5.11
CA GLN A 80 20.26 -13.98 6.41
C GLN A 80 21.17 -12.74 6.31
N GLN A 81 21.74 -12.46 5.13
CA GLN A 81 22.64 -11.32 4.91
C GLN A 81 21.95 -9.96 4.84
N THR A 82 20.61 -9.89 4.92
CA THR A 82 19.85 -8.63 4.85
C THR A 82 19.11 -8.36 6.16
N SER A 83 19.80 -8.51 7.29
CA SER A 83 19.25 -8.21 8.62
C SER A 83 18.68 -6.79 8.69
N GLU A 84 19.38 -5.82 8.10
CA GLU A 84 18.98 -4.41 8.05
C GLU A 84 17.69 -4.19 7.26
N VAL A 85 17.59 -4.69 6.02
CA VAL A 85 16.37 -4.57 5.21
C VAL A 85 15.20 -5.29 5.87
N ARG A 86 15.44 -6.44 6.50
CA ARG A 86 14.39 -7.17 7.22
C ARG A 86 13.89 -6.40 8.43
N GLU A 87 14.78 -5.78 9.18
CA GLU A 87 14.40 -4.92 10.30
C GLU A 87 13.61 -3.71 9.81
N GLN A 88 14.04 -3.10 8.70
CA GLN A 88 13.34 -1.97 8.10
C GLN A 88 11.95 -2.35 7.59
N LEU A 89 11.80 -3.48 6.90
CA LEU A 89 10.51 -4.01 6.46
C LEU A 89 9.58 -4.30 7.65
N ARG A 90 10.12 -4.77 8.78
CA ARG A 90 9.35 -4.98 10.02
C ARG A 90 8.85 -3.66 10.59
N GLN A 91 9.74 -2.67 10.71
CA GLN A 91 9.36 -1.33 11.15
C GLN A 91 8.28 -0.74 10.24
N TRP A 92 8.43 -0.86 8.92
CA TRP A 92 7.40 -0.38 8.01
C TRP A 92 6.11 -1.17 8.14
N ARG A 93 6.10 -2.49 8.31
CA ARG A 93 4.85 -3.25 8.53
C ARG A 93 4.10 -2.78 9.79
N ASP A 94 4.82 -2.56 10.88
CA ASP A 94 4.24 -2.29 12.21
C ASP A 94 3.78 -0.84 12.37
N VAL A 95 4.11 0.03 11.42
CA VAL A 95 3.63 1.41 11.36
C VAL A 95 2.10 1.46 11.12
N PRO A 96 1.33 2.15 12.00
CA PRO A 96 -0.10 2.33 11.80
C PRO A 96 -0.37 3.30 10.64
N ARG A 97 -1.03 2.83 9.57
CA ARG A 97 -1.35 3.63 8.36
C ARG A 97 -2.83 3.88 8.14
N THR A 98 -3.68 3.12 8.80
CA THR A 98 -5.13 3.23 8.64
C THR A 98 -5.65 4.41 9.45
N PRO A 99 -6.34 5.39 8.82
CA PRO A 99 -6.98 6.47 9.56
C PRO A 99 -8.04 5.92 10.52
N GLU A 100 -8.17 6.53 11.71
CA GLU A 100 -9.26 6.18 12.63
C GLU A 100 -10.62 6.35 11.95
N GLY A 101 -11.47 5.33 12.06
CA GLY A 101 -12.79 5.31 11.43
C GLY A 101 -12.80 5.00 9.93
N ALA A 102 -11.66 4.68 9.31
CA ALA A 102 -11.65 4.16 7.96
C ALA A 102 -12.29 2.76 7.90
N PRO A 103 -13.27 2.51 7.02
CA PRO A 103 -13.81 1.17 6.83
C PRO A 103 -12.73 0.27 6.23
N ALA A 104 -12.64 -0.97 6.73
CA ALA A 104 -11.76 -1.97 6.13
C ALA A 104 -12.15 -2.21 4.67
N ALA A 105 -11.17 -2.40 3.79
CA ALA A 105 -11.47 -2.75 2.42
C ALA A 105 -12.23 -4.08 2.40
N PRO A 106 -13.25 -4.25 1.53
CA PRO A 106 -14.04 -5.47 1.51
C PRO A 106 -13.16 -6.66 1.10
N ASP A 107 -13.08 -7.65 1.98
CA ASP A 107 -12.35 -8.90 1.78
C ASP A 107 -13.17 -9.91 0.95
N ILE A 108 -12.53 -10.97 0.45
CA ILE A 108 -13.19 -12.00 -0.37
C ILE A 108 -14.41 -12.60 0.33
N LEU A 109 -14.33 -12.77 1.66
CA LEU A 109 -15.45 -13.26 2.46
C LEU A 109 -16.61 -12.26 2.56
N THR A 110 -16.34 -10.96 2.57
CA THR A 110 -17.42 -9.95 2.54
C THR A 110 -18.01 -9.87 1.13
N LEU A 111 -17.19 -9.99 0.08
CA LEU A 111 -17.66 -10.08 -1.31
C LEU A 111 -18.53 -11.31 -1.57
N GLN A 112 -18.21 -12.46 -0.97
CA GLN A 112 -19.04 -13.66 -1.06
C GLN A 112 -20.38 -13.53 -0.33
N LYS A 113 -20.42 -12.77 0.77
CA LYS A 113 -21.65 -12.51 1.54
C LYS A 113 -22.53 -11.42 0.91
N LEU A 114 -21.98 -10.60 0.01
CA LEU A 114 -22.72 -9.58 -0.70
C LEU A 114 -23.48 -10.21 -1.86
N GLU A 115 -24.79 -10.38 -1.70
CA GLU A 115 -25.65 -10.91 -2.76
C GLU A 115 -25.71 -9.98 -4.00
N ARG A 116 -25.37 -8.69 -3.85
CA ARG A 116 -25.22 -7.71 -4.95
C ARG A 116 -24.13 -6.67 -4.68
N ILE A 117 -23.41 -6.32 -5.74
CA ILE A 117 -22.38 -5.25 -5.75
C ILE A 117 -22.95 -3.89 -5.32
N GLU A 118 -24.25 -3.65 -5.47
CA GLU A 118 -24.93 -2.42 -5.05
C GLU A 118 -24.87 -2.16 -3.53
N GLN A 119 -24.74 -3.22 -2.72
CA GLN A 119 -24.63 -3.11 -1.25
C GLN A 119 -23.22 -2.67 -0.78
N LEU A 120 -22.22 -2.73 -1.66
CA LEU A 120 -20.84 -2.35 -1.38
C LEU A 120 -20.72 -0.84 -1.08
N GLY A 121 -21.70 -0.04 -1.53
CA GLY A 121 -21.68 1.42 -1.46
C GLY A 121 -20.53 2.02 -2.28
N LEU A 122 -20.63 3.32 -2.62
CA LEU A 122 -19.59 4.00 -3.40
C LEU A 122 -18.22 4.00 -2.70
N GLY A 123 -18.19 4.07 -1.36
CA GLY A 123 -16.95 4.03 -0.57
C GLY A 123 -16.28 2.66 -0.59
N GLY A 124 -17.03 1.57 -0.41
CA GLY A 124 -16.49 0.21 -0.42
C GLY A 124 -16.03 -0.22 -1.82
N ALA A 125 -16.75 0.17 -2.86
CA ALA A 125 -16.36 -0.04 -4.25
C ALA A 125 -15.03 0.66 -4.59
N ALA A 126 -14.90 1.93 -4.21
CA ALA A 126 -13.66 2.69 -4.42
C ALA A 126 -12.49 2.08 -3.64
N ALA A 127 -12.69 1.73 -2.36
CA ALA A 127 -11.68 1.09 -1.52
C ALA A 127 -11.19 -0.24 -2.11
N LEU A 128 -12.10 -1.10 -2.58
CA LEU A 128 -11.76 -2.36 -3.23
C LEU A 128 -10.95 -2.14 -4.51
N ALA A 129 -11.43 -1.25 -5.39
CA ALA A 129 -10.76 -0.94 -6.65
C ALA A 129 -9.33 -0.44 -6.40
N VAL A 130 -9.15 0.44 -5.41
CA VAL A 130 -7.83 0.94 -5.01
C VAL A 130 -6.96 -0.16 -4.42
N LYS A 131 -7.48 -1.00 -3.51
CA LYS A 131 -6.71 -2.12 -2.92
C LYS A 131 -6.22 -3.08 -4.00
N LEU A 132 -7.09 -3.44 -4.94
CA LEU A 132 -6.76 -4.31 -6.08
C LEU A 132 -5.72 -3.68 -7.01
N ALA A 133 -5.90 -2.40 -7.36
CA ALA A 133 -4.96 -1.66 -8.21
C ALA A 133 -3.58 -1.54 -7.54
N ALA A 134 -3.53 -1.25 -6.24
CA ALA A 134 -2.30 -1.18 -5.46
C ALA A 134 -1.59 -2.54 -5.45
N LYS A 135 -2.30 -3.63 -5.17
CA LYS A 135 -1.75 -4.99 -5.22
C LYS A 135 -1.20 -5.35 -6.60
N ALA A 136 -1.96 -5.08 -7.66
CA ALA A 136 -1.54 -5.35 -9.03
C ALA A 136 -0.30 -4.55 -9.42
N GLY A 137 -0.25 -3.25 -9.07
CA GLY A 137 0.90 -2.39 -9.32
C GLY A 137 2.16 -2.86 -8.59
N LEU A 138 2.03 -3.23 -7.31
CA LEU A 138 3.13 -3.76 -6.50
C LEU A 138 3.63 -5.12 -7.04
N ALA A 139 2.71 -6.00 -7.44
CA ALA A 139 3.06 -7.30 -8.02
C ALA A 139 3.76 -7.15 -9.39
N ALA A 140 3.35 -6.19 -10.21
CA ALA A 140 4.01 -5.87 -11.47
C ALA A 140 5.42 -5.29 -11.24
N ALA A 141 5.58 -4.42 -10.23
CA ALA A 141 6.88 -3.86 -9.86
C ALA A 141 7.85 -4.89 -9.30
N ALA A 142 7.36 -5.96 -8.65
CA ALA A 142 8.21 -7.04 -8.15
C ALA A 142 8.75 -7.97 -9.26
N LYS A 143 8.21 -7.91 -10.49
CA LYS A 143 8.57 -8.80 -11.62
C LYS A 143 9.48 -8.15 -12.66
N LEU A 144 9.81 -6.87 -12.52
CA LEU A 144 10.68 -6.09 -13.42
C LEU A 144 12.01 -5.79 -12.74
#